data_AF-A0A8T4L3Z8-F1
#
_entry.id   AF-A0A8T4L3Z8-F1
#
_cell.length_a   1.000
_cell.length_b   1.000
_cell.length_c   1.000
_cell.angle_alpha   90.00
_cell.angle_beta   90.00
_cell.angle_gamma   90.00
#
_symmetry.space_group_name_H-M   'P 1'
#
loop_
_entity.id
_entity.type
_entity.pdbx_description
1 polymer ?
#
loop_
_entity_poly.entity_id
_entity_poly.type
_entity_poly.pdbx_seq_one_letter_code
_entity_poly.pdbx_strand_id
1 'polypeptide(L)'
;MKEEVMKIVSVSFTEKNLDDIRQLKRDLGLGNSSETLRVALQFALEKHTEEKKIRGNQTAALVIRHSHKTERFVSDTKHDFQTLVKSQNHYCQNSDECVDMFLLSGPAEQIKKMRNQLLSSKEIGKVAFLPL
;
A
#
# COMPACT_ATOMS: atom_id res chain seq x y z
N MET A 1 3.99 15.25 -34.60
CA MET A 1 3.41 14.95 -33.27
C MET A 1 1.99 14.46 -33.50
N LYS A 2 1.61 13.26 -33.03
CA LYS A 2 0.20 12.85 -33.05
C LYS A 2 -0.50 13.65 -31.96
N GLU A 3 -1.56 14.38 -32.29
CA GLU A 3 -2.45 14.95 -31.28
C GLU A 3 -3.03 13.83 -30.42
N GLU A 4 -2.87 13.94 -29.11
CA GLU A 4 -3.63 13.12 -28.17
C GLU A 4 -5.09 13.56 -28.20
N VAL A 5 -5.92 12.79 -28.89
CA VAL A 5 -7.37 13.02 -28.90
C VAL A 5 -7.95 12.61 -27.54
N MET A 6 -8.39 13.60 -26.75
CA MET A 6 -9.15 13.33 -25.52
C MET A 6 -10.54 12.79 -25.88
N LYS A 7 -10.82 11.54 -25.49
CA LYS A 7 -12.14 10.93 -25.67
C LYS A 7 -13.03 11.19 -24.45
N ILE A 8 -14.28 11.53 -24.70
CA ILE A 8 -15.31 11.64 -23.65
C ILE A 8 -15.93 10.26 -23.48
N VAL A 9 -15.99 9.80 -22.22
CA VAL A 9 -16.65 8.55 -21.83
C VAL A 9 -17.70 8.85 -20.77
N SER A 10 -18.84 8.16 -20.84
CA SER A 10 -19.88 8.23 -19.80
C SER A 10 -19.72 7.07 -18.84
N VAL A 11 -19.75 7.35 -17.54
CA VAL A 11 -19.56 6.38 -16.46
C VAL A 11 -20.66 6.57 -15.41
N SER A 12 -21.14 5.47 -14.84
CA SER A 12 -22.14 5.50 -13.78
C SER A 12 -21.45 5.52 -12.41
N PHE A 13 -21.90 6.41 -11.53
CA PHE A 13 -21.41 6.53 -10.15
C PHE A 13 -22.59 6.58 -9.19
N THR A 14 -22.38 6.08 -7.97
CA THR A 14 -23.31 6.35 -6.87
C THR A 14 -23.11 7.78 -6.35
N GLU A 15 -24.09 8.34 -5.65
CA GLU A 15 -23.95 9.66 -5.01
C GLU A 15 -22.74 9.73 -4.08
N LYS A 16 -22.50 8.66 -3.31
CA LYS A 16 -21.31 8.57 -2.45
C LYS A 16 -20.02 8.70 -3.26
N ASN A 17 -19.91 8.05 -4.42
CA ASN A 17 -18.70 8.16 -5.24
C ASN A 17 -18.52 9.60 -5.76
N LEU A 18 -19.60 10.29 -6.10
CA LEU A 18 -19.53 11.69 -6.50
C LEU A 18 -19.04 12.58 -5.35
N ASP A 19 -19.48 12.32 -4.12
CA ASP A 19 -18.98 13.01 -2.93
C ASP A 19 -17.50 12.73 -2.68
N ASP A 20 -17.07 11.47 -2.79
CA ASP A 20 -15.65 11.10 -2.68
C ASP A 20 -14.80 11.84 -3.74
N ILE A 21 -15.28 11.94 -5.00
CA ILE A 21 -14.60 12.70 -6.07
C ILE A 21 -14.54 14.19 -5.75
N ARG A 22 -15.63 14.79 -5.25
CA ARG A 22 -15.66 16.21 -4.86
C ARG A 22 -14.70 16.50 -3.71
N GLN A 23 -14.62 15.58 -2.75
CA GLN A 23 -13.68 15.68 -1.63
C GLN A 23 -12.24 15.60 -2.14
N LEU A 24 -11.91 14.60 -2.95
CA LEU A 24 -10.57 14.44 -3.54
C LEU A 24 -10.17 15.65 -4.38
N LYS A 25 -11.10 16.22 -5.15
CA LYS A 25 -10.88 17.44 -5.92
C LYS A 25 -10.45 18.61 -5.02
N ARG A 26 -11.14 18.81 -3.89
CA ARG A 26 -10.83 19.88 -2.93
C ARG A 26 -9.47 19.66 -2.27
N ASP A 27 -9.25 18.44 -1.77
CA ASP A 27 -8.05 18.12 -0.98
C ASP A 27 -6.77 18.22 -1.81
N LEU A 28 -6.84 17.89 -3.10
CA LEU A 28 -5.72 17.96 -4.04
C LEU A 28 -5.66 19.27 -4.84
N GLY A 29 -6.60 20.19 -4.66
CA GLY A 29 -6.64 21.47 -5.37
C GLY A 29 -6.85 21.37 -6.88
N LEU A 30 -7.59 20.34 -7.34
CA LEU A 30 -7.78 20.06 -8.77
C LEU A 30 -8.93 20.89 -9.36
N GLY A 31 -8.81 21.26 -10.64
CA GLY A 31 -9.77 22.16 -11.28
C GLY A 31 -11.12 21.51 -11.53
N ASN A 32 -11.13 20.26 -12.01
CA ASN A 32 -12.35 19.57 -12.44
C ASN A 32 -12.35 18.06 -12.16
N SER A 33 -13.54 17.45 -12.33
CA SER A 33 -13.74 16.01 -12.07
C SER A 33 -12.96 15.13 -13.06
N SER A 34 -12.78 15.55 -14.31
CA SER A 34 -12.01 14.78 -15.29
C SER A 34 -10.52 14.73 -14.94
N GLU A 35 -9.96 15.85 -14.47
CA GLU A 35 -8.61 15.90 -13.92
C GLU A 35 -8.50 15.03 -12.66
N THR A 36 -9.47 15.13 -11.75
CA THR A 36 -9.52 14.30 -10.52
C THR A 36 -9.54 12.81 -10.84
N LEU A 37 -10.37 12.39 -11.80
CA LEU A 37 -10.45 10.99 -12.23
C LEU A 37 -9.19 10.52 -12.96
N ARG A 38 -8.54 11.38 -13.75
CA ARG A 38 -7.25 11.04 -14.39
C ARG A 38 -6.14 10.84 -13.37
N VAL A 39 -6.06 11.71 -12.35
CA VAL A 39 -5.10 11.57 -11.24
C VAL A 39 -5.39 10.29 -10.46
N ALA A 40 -6.65 10.02 -10.13
CA ALA A 40 -7.04 8.78 -9.45
C ALA A 40 -6.68 7.53 -10.26
N LEU A 41 -6.90 7.56 -11.58
CA LEU A 41 -6.51 6.48 -12.49
C LEU A 41 -5.00 6.28 -12.52
N GLN A 42 -4.22 7.36 -12.58
CA GLN A 42 -2.76 7.31 -12.56
C GLN A 42 -2.26 6.66 -11.26
N PHE A 43 -2.79 7.07 -10.09
CA PHE A 43 -2.49 6.42 -8.82
C PHE A 43 -2.84 4.93 -8.82
N ALA A 44 -4.00 4.56 -9.36
CA ALA A 44 -4.40 3.15 -9.47
C ALA A 44 -3.46 2.35 -10.39
N LEU A 45 -3.01 2.93 -11.50
CA LEU A 45 -2.05 2.32 -12.43
C LEU A 45 -0.66 2.16 -11.81
N GLU A 46 -0.19 3.15 -11.06
CA GLU A 46 1.07 3.08 -10.31
C GLU A 46 1.02 1.95 -9.29
N LYS A 47 -0.06 1.88 -8.49
CA LYS A 47 -0.28 0.79 -7.54
C LYS A 47 -0.31 -0.58 -8.20
N HIS A 48 -1.03 -0.72 -9.32
CA HIS A 48 -1.08 -1.97 -10.08
C HIS A 48 0.28 -2.36 -10.67
N THR A 49 1.06 -1.37 -11.10
CA THR A 49 2.38 -1.59 -11.68
C THR A 49 3.40 -1.96 -10.60
N GLU A 50 3.37 -1.31 -9.44
CA GLU A 50 4.14 -1.69 -8.26
C GLU A 50 3.90 -3.17 -7.92
N GLU A 51 2.64 -3.62 -7.88
CA GLU A 51 2.31 -5.02 -7.61
C GLU A 51 2.85 -6.00 -8.67
N LYS A 52 2.82 -5.60 -9.95
CA LYS A 52 3.33 -6.43 -11.07
C LYS A 52 4.85 -6.49 -11.17
N LYS A 53 5.56 -5.43 -10.74
CA LYS A 53 7.03 -5.33 -10.77
C LYS A 53 7.72 -6.22 -9.74
N ILE A 54 6.98 -6.74 -8.76
CA ILE A 54 7.54 -7.64 -7.74
C ILE A 54 7.80 -9.03 -8.36
N ARG A 55 8.96 -9.19 -8.98
CA ARG A 55 9.49 -10.45 -9.56
C ARG A 55 11.00 -10.55 -9.31
N GLY A 56 11.54 -11.76 -9.25
CA GLY A 56 12.96 -11.99 -8.96
C GLY A 56 13.36 -11.59 -7.53
N ASN A 57 14.64 -11.27 -7.31
CA ASN A 57 15.06 -10.69 -6.03
C ASN A 57 14.70 -9.21 -5.98
N GLN A 58 14.17 -8.77 -4.85
CA GLN A 58 13.68 -7.42 -4.61
C GLN A 58 14.14 -6.93 -3.25
N THR A 59 14.34 -5.62 -3.13
CA THR A 59 14.46 -4.93 -1.85
C THR A 59 13.18 -4.13 -1.64
N ALA A 60 12.64 -4.14 -0.43
CA ALA A 60 11.41 -3.41 -0.14
C ALA A 60 11.32 -2.98 1.32
N ALA A 61 10.62 -1.88 1.56
CA ALA A 61 10.16 -1.52 2.90
C ALA A 61 8.72 -2.00 3.09
N LEU A 62 8.47 -2.70 4.20
CA LEU A 62 7.15 -3.14 4.64
C LEU A 62 6.82 -2.44 5.96
N VAL A 63 5.83 -1.55 5.93
CA VAL A 63 5.35 -0.86 7.13
C VAL A 63 4.02 -1.46 7.53
N ILE A 64 3.88 -1.87 8.79
CA ILE A 64 2.64 -2.38 9.37
C ILE A 64 2.28 -1.55 10.60
N ARG A 65 0.98 -1.34 10.82
CA ARG A 65 0.44 -0.85 12.10
C ARG A 65 -0.34 -1.98 12.75
N HIS A 66 -0.17 -2.19 14.04
CA HIS A 66 -0.85 -3.27 14.75
C HIS A 66 -1.04 -2.94 16.23
N SER A 67 -1.91 -3.68 16.92
CA SER A 67 -2.09 -3.51 18.37
C SER A 67 -0.93 -4.16 19.14
N HIS A 68 -0.66 -3.73 20.37
CA HIS A 68 0.35 -4.41 21.21
C HIS A 68 0.03 -5.91 21.41
N LYS A 69 -1.25 -6.30 21.38
CA LYS A 69 -1.69 -7.70 21.52
C LYS A 69 -1.17 -8.63 20.42
N THR A 70 -0.90 -8.09 19.22
CA THR A 70 -0.37 -8.88 18.10
C THR A 70 1.16 -8.88 18.02
N GLU A 71 1.87 -8.27 18.97
CA GLU A 71 3.33 -8.18 18.92
C GLU A 71 3.98 -9.57 18.84
N ARG A 72 3.47 -10.54 19.58
CA ARG A 72 3.95 -11.93 19.50
C ARG A 72 3.77 -12.52 18.11
N PHE A 73 2.61 -12.32 17.48
CA PHE A 73 2.34 -12.79 16.12
C PHE A 73 3.27 -12.13 15.09
N VAL A 74 3.54 -10.83 15.23
CA VAL A 74 4.48 -10.09 14.38
C VAL A 74 5.90 -10.62 14.56
N SER A 75 6.33 -10.85 15.80
CA SER A 75 7.64 -11.42 16.13
C SER A 75 7.80 -12.83 15.57
N ASP A 76 6.80 -13.70 15.76
CA ASP A 76 6.82 -15.08 15.24
C ASP A 76 6.88 -15.08 13.71
N THR A 77 6.07 -14.24 13.05
CA THR A 77 6.13 -14.08 11.59
C THR A 77 7.49 -13.55 11.14
N LYS A 78 8.11 -12.60 11.87
CA LYS A 78 9.47 -12.15 11.55
C LYS A 78 10.47 -13.30 11.62
N HIS A 79 10.38 -14.15 12.64
CA HIS A 79 11.26 -15.30 12.80
C HIS A 79 11.13 -16.29 11.64
N ASP A 80 9.90 -16.57 11.19
CA ASP A 80 9.63 -17.42 10.02
C ASP A 80 10.31 -16.90 8.73
N PHE A 81 10.41 -15.56 8.59
CA PHE A 81 10.98 -14.88 7.42
C PHE A 81 12.34 -14.21 7.70
N GLN A 82 13.06 -14.61 8.75
CA GLN A 82 14.27 -13.92 9.22
C GLN A 82 15.36 -13.74 8.15
N THR A 83 15.41 -14.63 7.16
CA THR A 83 16.38 -14.58 6.05
C THR A 83 16.12 -13.43 5.08
N LEU A 84 14.89 -12.91 5.02
CA LEU A 84 14.51 -11.74 4.22
C LEU A 84 14.77 -10.43 4.96
N VAL A 85 14.68 -10.43 6.29
CA VAL A 85 14.71 -9.21 7.11
C VAL A 85 16.14 -8.69 7.25
N LYS A 86 16.42 -7.52 6.68
CA LYS A 86 17.70 -6.82 6.80
C LYS A 86 17.73 -5.92 8.03
N SER A 87 16.61 -5.29 8.34
CA SER A 87 16.42 -4.51 9.57
C SER A 87 14.92 -4.39 9.89
N GLN A 88 14.64 -4.07 11.15
CA GLN A 88 13.30 -3.78 11.66
C GLN A 88 13.40 -2.53 12.55
N ASN A 89 12.47 -1.60 12.40
CA ASN A 89 12.27 -0.51 13.32
C ASN A 89 10.88 -0.64 13.93
N HIS A 90 10.81 -0.64 15.25
CA HIS A 90 9.57 -0.80 16.00
C HIS A 90 9.31 0.43 16.85
N TYR A 91 8.09 0.95 16.81
CA TYR A 91 7.65 2.11 17.57
C TYR A 91 6.25 1.88 18.13
N CYS A 92 6.08 1.84 19.45
CA CYS A 92 4.77 1.83 20.08
C CYS A 92 4.42 3.21 20.65
N GLN A 93 3.27 3.73 20.24
CA GLN A 93 2.68 4.94 20.78
C GLN A 93 1.67 4.54 21.87
N ASN A 94 1.87 5.05 23.10
CA ASN A 94 0.95 4.86 24.24
C ASN A 94 0.61 3.38 24.57
N SER A 95 1.48 2.44 24.22
CA SER A 95 1.38 0.99 24.52
C SER A 95 0.17 0.25 23.94
N ASP A 96 -0.64 0.86 23.08
CA ASP A 96 -1.81 0.22 22.45
C ASP A 96 -1.67 0.07 20.94
N GLU A 97 -0.91 0.96 20.29
CA GLU A 97 -0.66 0.91 18.85
C GLU A 97 0.83 0.95 18.54
N CYS A 98 1.28 -0.02 17.75
CA CYS A 98 2.65 -0.17 17.34
C CYS A 98 2.76 -0.09 15.81
N VAL A 99 3.88 0.46 15.36
CA VAL A 99 4.26 0.57 13.96
C VAL A 99 5.60 -0.15 13.80
N ASP A 100 5.61 -1.13 12.89
CA ASP A 100 6.80 -1.86 12.50
C ASP A 100 7.17 -1.55 11.06
N MET A 101 8.42 -1.20 10.82
CA MET A 101 8.99 -1.02 9.49
C MET A 101 10.11 -2.05 9.28
N PHE A 102 9.85 -3.01 8.40
CA PHE A 102 10.83 -4.01 7.96
C PHE A 102 11.50 -3.56 6.66
N LEU A 103 12.83 -3.59 6.63
CA LEU A 103 13.59 -3.59 5.38
C LEU A 103 13.82 -5.04 4.97
N LEU A 104 13.27 -5.43 3.82
CA LEU A 104 13.29 -6.80 3.31
C LEU A 104 14.17 -6.86 2.06
N SER A 105 14.92 -7.93 1.88
CA SER A 105 15.60 -8.22 0.61
C SER A 105 15.71 -9.71 0.35
N GLY A 106 15.23 -10.15 -0.81
CA GLY A 106 15.15 -11.56 -1.20
C GLY A 106 14.11 -11.81 -2.29
N PRO A 107 13.70 -13.08 -2.50
CA PRO A 107 12.74 -13.42 -3.55
C PRO A 107 11.39 -12.73 -3.34
N ALA A 108 10.91 -12.05 -4.39
CA ALA A 108 9.61 -11.40 -4.52
C ALA A 108 8.46 -12.21 -3.92
N GLU A 109 8.40 -13.51 -4.22
CA GLU A 109 7.35 -14.40 -3.74
C GLU A 109 7.41 -14.65 -2.23
N GLN A 110 8.61 -14.71 -1.65
CA GLN A 110 8.77 -14.87 -0.20
C GLN A 110 8.42 -13.57 0.54
N ILE A 111 8.77 -12.42 -0.03
CA ILE A 111 8.36 -11.10 0.48
C ILE A 111 6.82 -10.96 0.45
N LYS A 112 6.17 -11.36 -0.66
CA LYS A 112 4.70 -11.37 -0.76
C LYS A 112 4.07 -12.30 0.26
N LYS A 113 4.64 -13.49 0.51
CA LYS A 113 4.14 -14.43 1.53
C LYS A 113 4.21 -13.83 2.92
N MET A 114 5.34 -13.22 3.30
CA MET A 114 5.46 -12.53 4.60
C MET A 114 4.39 -11.45 4.76
N ARG A 115 4.23 -10.59 3.74
CA ARG A 115 3.18 -9.55 3.73
C ARG A 115 1.78 -10.16 3.91
N ASN A 116 1.45 -11.21 3.17
CA ASN A 116 0.14 -11.85 3.23
C ASN A 116 -0.10 -12.55 4.57
N GLN A 117 0.93 -13.14 5.18
CA GLN A 117 0.85 -13.74 6.51
C GLN A 117 0.53 -12.67 7.55
N LEU A 118 1.22 -11.53 7.54
CA LEU A 118 0.91 -10.41 8.43
C LEU A 118 -0.55 -9.92 8.23
N LEU A 119 -0.98 -9.74 6.98
CA LEU A 119 -2.35 -9.31 6.65
C LEU A 119 -3.45 -10.34 7.00
N SER A 120 -3.10 -11.58 7.35
CA SER A 120 -4.10 -12.60 7.73
C SER A 120 -4.72 -12.33 9.11
N SER A 121 -4.05 -11.55 9.96
CA SER A 121 -4.57 -11.11 11.25
C SER A 121 -5.44 -9.86 11.09
N LYS A 122 -6.68 -9.92 11.59
CA LYS A 122 -7.62 -8.78 11.56
C LYS A 122 -7.17 -7.57 12.38
N GLU A 123 -6.21 -7.76 13.28
CA GLU A 123 -5.65 -6.72 14.13
C GLU A 123 -4.38 -6.06 13.53
N ILE A 124 -3.92 -6.54 12.36
CA ILE A 124 -2.94 -5.83 11.55
C ILE A 124 -3.69 -4.84 10.64
N GLY A 125 -3.42 -3.57 10.87
CA GLY A 125 -3.95 -2.45 10.13
C GLY A 125 -3.24 -2.22 8.79
N LYS A 126 -3.21 -0.96 8.35
CA LYS A 126 -2.68 -0.58 7.03
C LYS A 126 -1.25 -1.07 6.84
N VAL A 127 -1.03 -1.76 5.72
CA VAL A 127 0.28 -2.22 5.28
C VAL A 127 0.73 -1.38 4.09
N ALA A 128 1.85 -0.68 4.21
CA ALA A 128 2.50 -0.02 3.07
C ALA A 128 3.68 -0.87 2.59
N PHE A 129 3.64 -1.27 1.33
CA PHE A 129 4.73 -1.96 0.66
C PHE A 129 5.38 -1.00 -0.34
N LEU A 130 6.67 -0.74 -0.17
CA LEU A 130 7.45 0.16 -1.01
C LEU A 130 8.59 -0.65 -1.64
N PRO A 131 8.49 -1.06 -2.92
CA PRO A 131 9.63 -1.62 -3.63
C PRO A 131 10.72 -0.54 -3.77
N LEU A 132 11.97 -0.90 -3.49
CA LEU A 132 13.15 -0.02 -3.51
C LEU A 132 14.08 -0.35 -4.68
#